data_AF-A0A939VHF5-F1
#
_entry.id   AF-A0A939VHF5-F1
#
_cell.length_a   1.000
_cell.length_b   1.000
_cell.length_c   1.000
_cell.angle_alpha   90.00
_cell.angle_beta   90.00
_cell.angle_gamma   90.00
#
_symmetry.space_group_name_H-M   'P 1'
#
loop_
_entity.id
_entity.type
_entity.pdbx_description
1 polymer ?
#
loop_
_entity_poly.entity_id
_entity_poly.type
_entity_poly.pdbx_seq_one_letter_code
_entity_poly.pdbx_strand_id
1 'polypeptide(L)'
;MLCDNGFLNLFLLNGEPSLLENQVAIELFRRFGHDTEHDTVYFYNSGIEVDFYVPEKEWAIQVSYSISDVDTLKREVTALEKITKVLPCSRRTIITYDTEETITDKVGEIEVVPCWKWMIEDWN
;
A
#
# COMPACT_ATOMS: atom_id res chain seq x y z
N MET A 1 -27.77 14.36 11.58
CA MET A 1 -27.75 13.23 12.53
C MET A 1 -27.19 12.05 11.76
N LEU A 2 -25.99 11.60 12.17
CA LEU A 2 -25.29 10.32 11.93
C LEU A 2 -25.93 9.34 10.92
N CYS A 3 -25.24 8.76 9.94
CA CYS A 3 -24.01 7.98 10.08
C CYS A 3 -23.20 7.94 8.76
N ASP A 4 -21.90 8.19 8.90
CA ASP A 4 -20.79 7.38 8.36
C ASP A 4 -20.91 6.76 6.95
N ASN A 5 -20.48 7.51 5.93
CA ASN A 5 -19.93 6.89 4.71
C ASN A 5 -18.40 6.69 4.81
N GLY A 6 -17.75 7.25 5.84
CA GLY A 6 -16.29 7.17 6.04
C GLY A 6 -15.83 5.86 6.68
N PHE A 7 -16.56 5.36 7.68
CA PHE A 7 -16.33 4.02 8.23
C PHE A 7 -16.70 2.89 7.27
N LEU A 8 -17.66 3.11 6.36
CA LEU A 8 -18.25 2.02 5.59
C LEU A 8 -17.24 1.43 4.60
N ASN A 9 -16.38 2.23 3.97
CA ASN A 9 -15.36 1.72 3.04
C ASN A 9 -14.19 1.00 3.75
N LEU A 10 -13.93 1.31 5.03
CA LEU A 10 -12.90 0.67 5.84
C LEU A 10 -13.25 -0.79 6.21
N PHE A 11 -14.54 -1.14 6.19
CA PHE A 11 -15.06 -2.47 6.53
C PHE A 11 -15.45 -3.34 5.32
N LEU A 12 -15.58 -2.78 4.11
CA LEU A 12 -16.23 -3.46 2.97
C LEU A 12 -15.32 -4.42 2.18
N LEU A 13 -14.04 -4.56 2.56
CA LEU A 13 -13.07 -5.48 1.93
C LEU A 13 -12.81 -6.74 2.77
N ASN A 14 -13.85 -7.32 3.36
CA ASN A 14 -14.02 -8.78 3.56
C ASN A 14 -12.84 -9.63 4.09
N GLY A 15 -12.07 -9.13 5.04
CA GLY A 15 -11.13 -9.88 5.87
C GLY A 15 -10.74 -9.00 7.06
N GLU A 16 -10.47 -9.56 8.25
CA GLU A 16 -9.90 -8.74 9.34
C GLU A 16 -8.47 -8.31 8.92
N PRO A 17 -8.25 -7.04 8.52
CA PRO A 17 -6.93 -6.60 8.09
C PRO A 17 -6.05 -6.46 9.31
N SER A 18 -4.73 -6.61 9.14
CA SER A 18 -3.83 -6.39 10.26
C SER A 18 -3.94 -4.94 10.78
N LEU A 19 -3.68 -4.71 12.08
CA LEU A 19 -3.69 -3.35 12.63
C LEU A 19 -2.78 -2.39 11.84
N LEU A 20 -1.67 -2.91 11.30
CA LEU A 20 -0.72 -2.18 10.48
C LEU A 20 -1.34 -1.74 9.15
N GLU A 21 -2.05 -2.64 8.48
CA GLU A 21 -2.74 -2.36 7.22
C GLU A 21 -3.84 -1.31 7.40
N ASN A 22 -4.63 -1.42 8.47
CA ASN A 22 -5.64 -0.42 8.84
C ASN A 22 -5.02 0.96 9.07
N GLN A 23 -3.87 1.03 9.74
CA GLN A 23 -3.15 2.28 9.97
C GLN A 23 -2.68 2.91 8.66
N VAL A 24 -2.10 2.11 7.76
CA VAL A 24 -1.68 2.56 6.43
C VAL A 24 -2.89 3.05 5.62
N ALA A 25 -3.99 2.31 5.63
CA ALA A 25 -5.22 2.68 4.93
C ALA A 25 -5.77 4.03 5.40
N ILE A 26 -5.87 4.24 6.71
CA ILE A 26 -6.37 5.49 7.30
C ILE A 26 -5.46 6.66 6.88
N GLU A 27 -4.14 6.47 6.91
CA GLU A 27 -3.21 7.54 6.54
C GLU A 27 -3.25 7.87 5.04
N LEU A 28 -3.34 6.86 4.18
CA LEU A 28 -3.56 7.04 2.75
C LEU A 28 -4.87 7.80 2.49
N PHE A 29 -5.95 7.43 3.19
CA PHE A 29 -7.24 8.11 3.05
C PHE A 29 -7.19 9.56 3.56
N ARG A 30 -6.48 9.82 4.67
CA ARG A 30 -6.30 11.17 5.21
C ARG A 30 -5.55 12.09 4.25
N ARG A 31 -4.58 11.56 3.49
CA ARG A 31 -3.76 12.35 2.55
C ARG A 31 -4.39 12.47 1.15
N PHE A 32 -4.95 11.38 0.64
CA PHE A 32 -5.39 11.27 -0.76
C PHE A 32 -6.91 11.07 -0.92
N GLY A 33 -7.65 10.79 0.14
CA GLY A 33 -9.10 10.49 0.10
C GLY A 33 -10.02 11.71 0.04
N HIS A 34 -9.47 12.93 0.03
CA HIS A 34 -10.24 14.17 0.00
C HIS A 34 -10.52 14.70 -1.41
N ASP A 35 -9.90 14.11 -2.43
CA ASP A 35 -10.09 14.55 -3.79
C ASP A 35 -11.25 13.79 -4.44
N THR A 36 -12.32 14.52 -4.73
CA THR A 36 -13.50 14.00 -5.44
C THR A 36 -13.30 13.93 -6.96
N GLU A 37 -12.23 14.54 -7.50
CA GLU A 37 -11.89 14.53 -8.92
C GLU A 37 -10.74 13.57 -9.25
N HIS A 38 -9.83 13.31 -8.29
CA HIS A 38 -8.76 12.32 -8.46
C HIS A 38 -9.14 10.97 -7.85
N ASP A 39 -8.95 9.93 -8.65
CA ASP A 39 -9.29 8.55 -8.32
C ASP A 39 -8.71 8.14 -6.96
N THR A 40 -9.61 7.77 -6.05
CA THR A 40 -9.32 7.32 -4.68
C THR A 40 -8.36 6.13 -4.68
N VAL A 41 -7.59 5.97 -3.60
CA VAL A 41 -6.74 4.80 -3.34
C VAL A 41 -7.49 3.51 -3.70
N TYR A 42 -6.97 2.74 -4.66
CA TYR A 42 -7.60 1.51 -5.11
C TYR A 42 -6.93 0.29 -4.50
N PHE A 43 -7.77 -0.63 -4.06
CA PHE A 43 -7.40 -2.03 -3.89
C PHE A 43 -7.56 -2.68 -5.25
N TYR A 44 -6.45 -3.01 -5.90
CA TYR A 44 -6.52 -3.61 -7.23
C TYR A 44 -6.77 -5.11 -7.08
N ASN A 45 -7.97 -5.57 -7.45
CA ASN A 45 -8.29 -7.00 -7.51
C ASN A 45 -8.69 -7.40 -8.93
N SER A 46 -7.68 -7.61 -9.79
CA SER A 46 -7.83 -8.25 -11.10
C SER A 46 -6.77 -9.33 -11.31
N GLY A 47 -6.59 -10.19 -10.29
CA GLY A 47 -5.61 -11.29 -10.32
C GLY A 47 -4.17 -10.92 -9.93
N ILE A 48 -3.97 -9.67 -9.52
CA ILE A 48 -2.73 -9.14 -8.94
C ILE A 48 -3.13 -8.49 -7.62
N GLU A 49 -2.81 -9.14 -6.50
CA GLU A 49 -3.14 -8.66 -5.16
C GLU A 49 -2.02 -7.75 -4.66
N VAL A 50 -2.19 -6.44 -4.84
CA VAL A 50 -1.46 -5.43 -4.07
C VAL A 50 -2.41 -4.81 -3.06
N ASP A 51 -1.91 -4.49 -1.86
CA ASP A 51 -2.71 -3.99 -0.75
C ASP A 51 -3.24 -2.59 -1.07
N PHE A 52 -2.39 -1.69 -1.57
CA PHE A 52 -2.82 -0.35 -1.98
C PHE A 52 -2.13 0.15 -3.25
N TYR A 53 -2.85 0.96 -4.01
CA TYR A 53 -2.31 1.71 -5.14
C TYR A 53 -2.86 3.14 -5.15
N VAL A 54 -1.96 4.12 -5.33
CA VAL A 54 -2.27 5.55 -5.42
C VAL A 54 -2.09 6.00 -6.88
N PRO A 55 -3.16 6.17 -7.67
CA PRO A 55 -3.06 6.44 -9.10
C PRO A 55 -2.34 7.74 -9.46
N GLU A 56 -2.65 8.83 -8.76
CA GLU A 56 -2.07 10.16 -9.01
C GLU A 56 -0.54 10.17 -8.89
N LYS A 57 0.01 9.30 -8.04
CA LYS A 57 1.44 9.17 -7.78
C LYS A 57 2.08 7.95 -8.46
N GLU A 58 1.29 7.16 -9.19
CA GLU A 58 1.71 5.87 -9.75
C GLU A 58 2.44 4.99 -8.71
N TRP A 59 1.87 4.90 -7.50
CA TRP A 59 2.54 4.33 -6.34
C TRP A 59 1.85 3.06 -5.86
N ALA A 60 2.57 1.93 -5.91
CA ALA A 60 2.13 0.65 -5.37
C ALA A 60 2.73 0.38 -3.98
N ILE A 61 1.89 -0.07 -3.04
CA ILE A 61 2.22 -0.26 -1.63
C ILE A 61 1.77 -1.65 -1.17
N GLN A 62 2.69 -2.42 -0.58
CA GLN A 62 2.41 -3.60 0.24
C GLN A 62 2.60 -3.28 1.72
N VAL A 63 1.85 -3.98 2.58
CA VAL A 63 1.98 -3.88 4.03
C VAL A 63 2.26 -5.26 4.60
N SER A 64 3.38 -5.40 5.30
CA SER A 64 3.74 -6.67 5.94
C SER A 64 4.41 -6.41 7.28
N TYR A 65 3.93 -7.04 8.36
CA TYR A 65 4.50 -6.83 9.69
C TYR A 65 6.00 -7.14 9.74
N SER A 66 6.42 -8.21 9.06
CA SER A 66 7.82 -8.60 8.92
C SER A 66 8.05 -9.30 7.58
N ILE A 67 9.17 -8.94 6.94
CA ILE A 67 9.66 -9.58 5.70
C ILE A 67 10.83 -10.53 5.96
N SER A 68 11.06 -10.92 7.22
CA SER A 68 12.14 -11.85 7.59
C SER A 68 11.92 -13.26 7.03
N ASP A 69 10.65 -13.63 6.80
CA ASP A 69 10.30 -14.88 6.15
C ASP A 69 10.45 -14.76 4.63
N VAL A 70 11.24 -15.65 4.04
CA VAL A 70 11.61 -15.60 2.62
C VAL A 70 10.40 -15.79 1.70
N ASP A 71 9.43 -16.60 2.10
CA ASP A 71 8.23 -16.84 1.29
C ASP A 71 7.29 -15.63 1.33
N THR A 72 7.16 -15.00 2.50
CA THR A 72 6.46 -13.71 2.67
C THR A 72 7.10 -12.64 1.80
N LEU A 73 8.42 -12.45 1.89
CA LEU A 73 9.12 -11.44 1.07
C LEU A 73 8.93 -11.70 -0.43
N LYS A 74 9.08 -12.94 -0.89
CA LYS A 74 8.87 -13.30 -2.30
C LYS A 74 7.46 -12.97 -2.76
N ARG A 75 6.45 -13.21 -1.91
CA ARG A 75 5.05 -12.89 -2.21
C ARG A 75 4.87 -11.38 -2.41
N GLU A 76 5.38 -10.56 -1.48
CA GLU A 76 5.27 -9.09 -1.56
C GLU A 76 5.96 -8.54 -2.81
N VAL A 77 7.21 -8.96 -3.06
CA VAL A 77 7.97 -8.51 -4.23
C VAL A 77 7.29 -8.94 -5.53
N THR A 78 6.76 -10.17 -5.59
CA THR A 78 6.07 -10.67 -6.79
C THR A 78 4.78 -9.90 -7.08
N ALA A 79 4.05 -9.49 -6.06
CA ALA A 79 2.85 -8.65 -6.22
C ALA A 79 3.22 -7.30 -6.85
N LEU A 80 4.25 -6.64 -6.31
CA LEU A 80 4.77 -5.37 -6.82
C LEU A 80 5.41 -5.50 -8.22
N GLU A 81 5.99 -6.65 -8.57
CA GLU A 81 6.49 -6.92 -9.93
C GLU A 81 5.34 -7.07 -10.93
N LYS A 82 4.22 -7.66 -10.51
CA LYS A 82 3.08 -7.92 -11.39
C LYS A 82 2.31 -6.64 -11.70
N ILE A 83 2.11 -5.76 -10.73
CA ILE A 83 1.30 -4.55 -10.92
C ILE A 83 1.89 -3.63 -11.99
N THR A 84 3.22 -3.56 -12.13
CA THR A 84 3.91 -2.76 -13.15
C THR A 84 3.63 -3.20 -14.58
N LYS A 85 3.13 -4.44 -14.77
CA LYS A 85 2.74 -4.97 -16.08
C LYS A 85 1.34 -4.54 -16.49
N VAL A 86 0.56 -4.00 -15.56
CA VAL A 86 -0.86 -3.66 -15.74
C VAL A 86 -1.11 -2.16 -15.59
N LEU A 87 -0.37 -1.50 -14.70
CA LEU A 87 -0.47 -0.07 -14.42
C LEU A 87 0.91 0.61 -14.48
N PRO A 88 0.97 1.90 -14.85
CA PRO A 88 2.14 2.73 -14.60
C PRO A 88 2.52 2.64 -13.12
N CYS A 89 3.81 2.51 -12.83
CA CYS A 89 4.27 2.34 -11.46
C CYS A 89 5.64 2.97 -11.32
N SER A 90 5.65 4.21 -10.85
CA SER A 90 6.86 5.02 -10.65
C SER A 90 7.49 4.76 -9.29
N ARG A 91 6.70 4.36 -8.28
CA ARG A 91 7.18 4.08 -6.92
C ARG A 91 6.61 2.77 -6.38
N ARG A 92 7.44 2.00 -5.69
CA ARG A 92 7.06 0.71 -5.09
C ARG A 92 7.58 0.63 -3.67
N THR A 93 6.69 0.33 -2.73
CA THR A 93 7.03 0.37 -1.31
C THR A 93 6.45 -0.83 -0.58
N ILE A 94 7.22 -1.39 0.35
CA ILE A 94 6.75 -2.33 1.37
C ILE A 94 6.83 -1.61 2.71
N ILE A 95 5.68 -1.41 3.35
CA ILE A 95 5.61 -0.83 4.69
C ILE A 95 5.70 -1.97 5.69
N THR A 96 6.67 -1.87 6.59
CA THR A 96 6.89 -2.86 7.65
C THR A 96 6.70 -2.28 9.04
N TYR A 97 6.75 -3.12 10.07
CA TYR A 97 6.69 -2.62 11.44
C TYR A 97 7.95 -1.80 11.79
N ASP A 98 9.14 -2.34 11.53
CA ASP A 98 10.41 -1.79 11.99
C ASP A 98 11.60 -1.98 11.02
N THR A 99 11.41 -2.64 9.87
CA THR A 99 12.49 -2.88 8.90
C THR A 99 12.63 -1.73 7.90
N GLU A 100 13.87 -1.29 7.69
CA GLU A 100 14.24 -0.34 6.64
C GLU A 100 15.33 -0.95 5.75
N GLU A 101 15.04 -1.08 4.45
CA GLU A 101 16.00 -1.54 3.44
C GLU A 101 15.56 -1.17 2.02
N THR A 102 16.40 -1.47 1.03
CA THR A 102 16.07 -1.33 -0.38
C THR A 102 16.27 -2.66 -1.07
N ILE A 103 15.24 -3.14 -1.74
CA ILE A 103 15.25 -4.42 -2.46
C ILE A 103 15.20 -4.13 -3.95
N THR A 104 16.10 -4.74 -4.71
CA THR A 104 16.09 -4.63 -6.18
C THR A 104 15.52 -5.90 -6.79
N ASP A 105 14.50 -5.75 -7.63
CA ASP A 105 13.94 -6.82 -8.43
C ASP A 105 14.23 -6.60 -9.93
N LYS A 106 13.55 -7.34 -10.80
CA LYS A 106 13.76 -7.26 -12.26
C LYS A 106 13.25 -5.94 -12.88
N VAL A 107 12.39 -5.21 -12.16
CA VAL A 107 11.69 -4.04 -12.67
C VAL A 107 12.26 -2.75 -12.08
N GLY A 108 12.98 -2.83 -10.95
CA GLY A 108 13.69 -1.70 -10.36
C GLY A 108 13.87 -1.85 -8.84
N GLU A 109 13.85 -0.73 -8.15
CA GLU A 109 13.94 -0.68 -6.68
C GLU A 109 12.57 -0.76 -6.00
N ILE A 110 12.56 -1.35 -4.81
CA ILE A 110 11.44 -1.42 -3.88
C ILE A 110 11.95 -0.87 -2.55
N GLU A 111 11.29 0.17 -2.07
CA GLU A 111 11.60 0.78 -0.78
C GLU A 111 10.94 -0.02 0.34
N VAL A 112 11.72 -0.52 1.29
CA VAL A 112 11.18 -1.10 2.52
C VAL A 112 11.32 -0.06 3.61
N VAL A 113 10.21 0.36 4.19
CA VAL A 113 10.18 1.45 5.18
C VAL A 113 9.38 1.05 6.42
N PRO A 114 9.85 1.40 7.62
CA PRO A 114 9.06 1.25 8.82
C PRO A 114 7.83 2.16 8.77
N CYS A 115 6.70 1.68 9.24
CA CYS A 115 5.42 2.39 9.23
C CYS A 115 5.50 3.74 9.94
N TRP A 116 6.18 3.80 11.10
CA TRP A 116 6.35 5.05 11.84
C TRP A 116 7.13 6.10 11.03
N LYS A 117 8.13 5.68 10.26
CA LYS A 117 8.95 6.58 9.43
C LYS A 117 8.15 7.05 8.24
N TRP A 118 7.47 6.11 7.57
CA TRP A 118 6.57 6.40 6.46
C TRP A 118 5.51 7.43 6.85
N MET A 119 4.87 7.30 8.02
CA MET A 119 3.85 8.23 8.51
C MET A 119 4.34 9.67 8.75
N ILE A 120 5.60 9.85 9.14
CA ILE A 120 6.16 11.18 9.46
C ILE A 120 6.90 11.81 8.28
N GLU A 121 7.17 11.05 7.22
CA GLU A 121 7.80 11.57 6.02
C GLU A 121 6.85 12.50 5.24
N ASP A 122 7.41 13.61 4.78
CA ASP A 122 6.78 14.47 3.78
C ASP A 122 6.98 13.83 2.39
N TRP A 123 5.89 13.38 1.76
CA TRP A 123 5.91 12.78 0.42
C TRP A 123 5.66 13.82 -0.68
N ASN A 124 6.22 15.02 -0.50
CA ASN A 124 6.10 16.14 -1.44
C ASN A 124 7.05 16.00 -2.63
#